data_AF-A0A2A5CXS8-F1
#
_entry.id   AF-A0A2A5CXS8-F1
#
_cell.length_a   1.000
_cell.length_b   1.000
_cell.length_c   1.000
_cell.angle_alpha   90.00
_cell.angle_beta   90.00
_cell.angle_gamma   90.00
#
_symmetry.space_group_name_H-M   'P 1'
#
loop_
_entity.id
_entity.type
_entity.pdbx_description
1 polymer ?
#
loop_
_entity_poly.entity_id
_entity_poly.type
_entity_poly.pdbx_seq_one_letter_code
_entity_poly.pdbx_strand_id
1 'polypeptide(L)'
;MLTYQLHTRIFNIENGENFVFPNKAQLELKFAPGTTFGTEDAPSRTLVRARKAELLINSNTGRWTAQSRPPLEQLEVILKSPDTCLCLNGDNLIYDFECSSIQELEGTFTAFKWILPSLLNINFSDPPIVEYARGRVGKAKFRWEHLADEWRVSMRTITANQLEQHFAFAFEILPIFNGFKNRRLAAALAYFHTAMRLSVCGDSPWEFMAETILNYAKCLDILFVKSENTREDLRVGLKALGYTDEEIEGDFIPITILRSCVDVAHPRVAIYKRDDLQVLYRYLDLVEVKFRDLFQKILIKVQDGSYVLAKGKSVSLDTDKQKGMDKLIKQMKIRLS
;
A
#
# COMPACT_ATOMS: atom_id res chain seq x y z
N MET A 1 -16.24 -0.23 -6.41
CA MET A 1 -15.11 0.13 -5.54
C MET A 1 -14.05 -0.94 -5.70
N LEU A 2 -12.83 -0.58 -6.12
CA LEU A 2 -11.70 -1.52 -6.16
C LEU A 2 -11.23 -1.78 -4.72
N THR A 3 -10.68 -2.97 -4.48
CA THR A 3 -10.43 -3.54 -3.13
C THR A 3 -9.49 -2.75 -2.21
N TYR A 4 -8.77 -1.75 -2.73
CA TYR A 4 -7.70 -1.03 -2.02
C TYR A 4 -7.93 0.47 -1.87
N GLN A 5 -9.08 0.99 -2.32
CA GLN A 5 -9.38 2.42 -2.29
C GLN A 5 -10.68 2.64 -1.53
N LEU A 6 -10.49 2.70 -0.22
CA LEU A 6 -11.55 2.56 0.77
C LEU A 6 -11.90 3.90 1.44
N HIS A 7 -11.23 5.01 1.06
CA HIS A 7 -11.53 6.34 1.59
C HIS A 7 -12.67 7.00 0.83
N THR A 8 -13.59 7.61 1.56
CA THR A 8 -14.67 8.37 0.96
C THR A 8 -14.10 9.62 0.30
N ARG A 9 -14.54 9.86 -0.92
CA ARG A 9 -14.30 11.12 -1.62
C ARG A 9 -15.58 11.91 -1.75
N ILE A 10 -15.45 13.23 -1.69
CA ILE A 10 -16.53 14.18 -1.83
C ILE A 10 -16.23 15.15 -2.97
N PHE A 11 -17.29 15.71 -3.55
CA PHE A 11 -17.15 16.88 -4.40
C PHE A 11 -17.16 18.12 -3.52
N ASN A 12 -15.98 18.71 -3.31
CA ASN A 12 -15.89 19.99 -2.65
C ASN A 12 -16.19 21.09 -3.68
N ILE A 13 -17.42 21.61 -3.65
CA ILE A 13 -17.90 22.63 -4.59
C ILE A 13 -17.36 24.00 -4.17
N GLU A 14 -16.75 24.71 -5.10
CA GLU A 14 -16.16 26.03 -4.86
C GLU A 14 -17.22 27.13 -4.87
N ASN A 15 -16.96 28.22 -4.14
CA ASN A 15 -17.78 29.45 -4.13
C ASN A 15 -19.25 29.29 -3.70
N GLY A 16 -19.60 28.19 -3.00
CA GLY A 16 -20.97 27.96 -2.52
C GLY A 16 -21.99 27.71 -3.65
N GLU A 17 -21.52 27.35 -4.84
CA GLU A 17 -22.40 26.96 -5.94
C GLU A 17 -23.05 25.59 -5.66
N ASN A 18 -24.07 25.25 -6.44
CA ASN A 18 -24.72 23.94 -6.37
C ASN A 18 -24.69 23.27 -7.74
N PHE A 19 -24.60 21.95 -7.75
CA PHE A 19 -24.79 21.21 -8.99
C PHE A 19 -26.24 21.34 -9.46
N VAL A 20 -26.39 21.63 -10.75
CA VAL A 20 -27.66 21.63 -11.45
C VAL A 20 -27.54 20.62 -12.57
N PHE A 21 -28.42 19.63 -12.59
CA PHE A 21 -28.49 18.60 -13.61
C PHE A 21 -29.86 18.64 -14.31
N PRO A 22 -29.97 18.25 -15.60
CA PRO A 22 -28.87 17.87 -16.49
C PRO A 22 -28.04 19.08 -16.92
N ASN A 23 -26.74 18.89 -17.14
CA ASN A 23 -25.83 19.94 -17.61
C ASN A 23 -24.55 19.36 -18.22
N LYS A 24 -23.79 20.20 -18.92
CA LYS A 24 -22.44 19.84 -19.37
C LYS A 24 -21.51 19.73 -18.18
N ALA A 25 -20.80 18.62 -18.10
CA ALA A 25 -19.72 18.39 -17.15
C ALA A 25 -18.37 18.36 -17.85
N GLN A 26 -17.34 18.79 -17.12
CA GLN A 26 -15.95 18.70 -17.53
C GLN A 26 -15.17 18.08 -16.38
N LEU A 27 -14.47 17.00 -16.67
CA LEU A 27 -13.54 16.31 -15.79
C LEU A 27 -12.11 16.72 -16.17
N GLU A 28 -11.30 17.05 -15.18
CA GLU A 28 -9.88 17.32 -15.32
C GLU A 28 -9.08 16.39 -14.39
N LEU A 29 -8.11 15.66 -14.96
CA LEU A 29 -7.20 14.77 -14.23
C LEU A 29 -5.76 15.15 -14.50
N LYS A 30 -4.93 14.99 -13.47
CA LYS A 30 -3.47 15.00 -13.59
C LYS A 30 -2.93 13.61 -13.34
N PHE A 31 -2.19 13.08 -14.31
CA PHE A 31 -1.50 11.80 -14.19
C PHE A 31 -0.06 11.98 -13.70
N ALA A 32 0.48 10.91 -13.11
CA ALA A 32 1.89 10.73 -12.78
C ALA A 32 2.32 9.28 -13.08
N PRO A 33 3.62 9.01 -13.27
CA PRO A 33 4.71 9.99 -13.37
C PRO A 33 4.69 10.74 -14.72
N GLY A 34 5.24 11.96 -14.78
CA GLY A 34 5.23 12.78 -15.99
C GLY A 34 6.09 12.21 -17.13
N THR A 35 7.11 11.41 -16.79
CA THR A 35 7.99 10.71 -17.75
C THR A 35 7.20 9.84 -18.73
N THR A 36 6.11 9.26 -18.24
CA THR A 36 5.20 8.40 -19.00
C THR A 36 4.43 9.16 -20.08
N PHE A 37 4.20 10.45 -19.87
CA PHE A 37 3.37 11.31 -20.71
C PHE A 37 4.18 12.37 -21.47
N GLY A 38 5.51 12.32 -21.38
CA GLY A 38 6.41 13.25 -22.05
C GLY A 38 6.42 14.66 -21.46
N THR A 39 6.04 14.82 -20.19
CA THR A 39 6.04 16.12 -19.47
C THR A 39 7.22 16.28 -18.52
N GLU A 40 8.01 15.24 -18.32
CA GLU A 40 9.14 15.24 -17.38
C GLU A 40 10.38 14.55 -18.00
N ASP A 41 11.54 15.18 -17.87
CA ASP A 41 12.84 14.63 -18.27
C ASP A 41 13.55 14.00 -17.06
N ALA A 42 13.09 12.80 -16.67
CA ALA A 42 13.65 12.04 -15.57
C ALA A 42 13.84 10.55 -15.93
N PRO A 43 14.72 9.81 -15.23
CA PRO A 43 14.85 8.37 -15.40
C PRO A 43 13.55 7.63 -15.05
N SER A 44 13.13 6.68 -15.90
CA SER A 44 11.93 5.87 -15.73
C SER A 44 12.18 4.41 -16.12
N ARG A 45 11.15 3.56 -16.18
CA ARG A 45 11.27 2.21 -16.74
C ARG A 45 10.94 2.17 -18.24
N THR A 46 10.55 3.31 -18.81
CA THR A 46 10.15 3.44 -20.20
C THR A 46 11.29 4.03 -21.03
N LEU A 47 11.56 3.41 -22.18
CA LEU A 47 12.56 3.87 -23.15
C LEU A 47 11.88 4.26 -24.46
N VAL A 48 12.30 5.39 -25.03
CA VAL A 48 11.84 5.83 -26.35
C VAL A 48 12.66 5.13 -27.42
N ARG A 49 11.97 4.46 -28.33
CA ARG A 49 12.60 3.73 -29.44
C ARG A 49 13.41 4.68 -30.33
N ALA A 50 14.53 4.18 -30.87
CA ALA A 50 15.40 4.91 -31.78
C ALA A 50 16.01 6.19 -31.19
N ARG A 51 16.14 6.26 -29.87
CA ARG A 51 16.85 7.33 -29.15
C ARG A 51 18.02 6.78 -28.37
N LYS A 52 19.04 7.61 -28.13
CA LYS A 52 20.12 7.27 -27.19
C LYS A 52 19.51 7.18 -25.80
N ALA A 53 20.04 6.33 -24.93
CA ALA A 53 19.58 6.23 -23.56
C ALA A 53 20.71 5.94 -22.60
N GLU A 54 20.55 6.43 -21.37
CA GLU A 54 21.42 6.13 -20.23
C GLU A 54 20.70 5.17 -19.30
N LEU A 55 21.32 4.04 -19.00
CA LEU A 55 20.81 3.04 -18.05
C LEU A 55 21.52 3.22 -16.71
N LEU A 56 20.77 3.47 -15.65
CA LEU A 56 21.27 3.52 -14.29
C LEU A 56 20.91 2.23 -13.58
N ILE A 57 21.91 1.50 -13.09
CA ILE A 57 21.72 0.31 -12.25
C ILE A 57 22.33 0.58 -10.88
N ASN A 58 21.51 0.55 -9.84
CA ASN A 58 21.97 0.64 -8.47
C ASN A 58 22.33 -0.77 -7.96
N SER A 59 23.61 -1.11 -7.99
CA SER A 59 24.12 -2.43 -7.55
C SER A 59 23.85 -2.75 -6.08
N ASN A 60 23.61 -1.75 -5.23
CA ASN A 60 23.30 -1.96 -3.80
C ASN A 60 21.84 -2.39 -3.57
N THR A 61 20.92 -1.97 -4.44
CA THR A 61 19.47 -2.23 -4.29
C THR A 61 18.91 -3.13 -5.38
N GLY A 62 19.66 -3.37 -6.45
CA GLY A 62 19.19 -4.06 -7.66
C GLY A 62 18.18 -3.26 -8.49
N ARG A 63 17.84 -2.03 -8.09
CA ARG A 63 16.94 -1.15 -8.84
C ARG A 63 17.64 -0.63 -10.09
N TRP A 64 16.89 -0.51 -11.18
CA TRP A 64 17.35 0.12 -12.39
C TRP A 64 16.29 1.04 -12.97
N THR A 65 16.76 2.07 -13.68
CA THR A 65 15.96 3.06 -14.41
C THR A 65 16.73 3.44 -15.67
N ALA A 66 16.05 3.98 -16.67
CA ALA A 66 16.67 4.46 -17.89
C ALA A 66 16.12 5.82 -18.32
N GLN A 67 16.94 6.62 -19.00
CA GLN A 67 16.57 7.95 -19.48
C GLN A 67 16.93 8.08 -20.97
N SER A 68 15.92 8.32 -21.81
CA SER A 68 16.11 8.54 -23.24
C SER A 68 16.52 9.99 -23.53
N ARG A 69 17.36 10.21 -24.54
CA ARG A 69 17.77 11.52 -25.04
C ARG A 69 17.54 11.60 -26.56
N PRO A 70 16.66 12.51 -27.03
CA PRO A 70 15.74 13.35 -26.23
C PRO A 70 14.67 12.52 -25.47
N PRO A 71 14.10 13.06 -24.37
CA PRO A 71 13.02 12.40 -23.62
C PRO A 71 11.74 12.31 -24.45
N LEU A 72 10.78 11.46 -24.04
CA LEU A 72 9.51 11.28 -24.75
C LEU A 72 8.85 12.63 -25.04
N GLU A 73 8.38 12.81 -26.27
CA GLU A 73 7.61 14.00 -26.63
C GLU A 73 6.27 13.97 -25.91
N GLN A 74 5.78 15.17 -25.57
CA GLN A 74 4.50 15.32 -24.89
C GLN A 74 3.38 14.62 -25.66
N LEU A 75 2.63 13.77 -24.98
CA LEU A 75 1.53 13.03 -25.61
C LEU A 75 0.36 13.97 -25.89
N GLU A 76 -0.11 13.98 -27.14
CA GLU A 76 -1.30 14.72 -27.54
C GLU A 76 -2.33 13.74 -28.12
N VAL A 77 -3.44 13.55 -27.42
CA VAL A 77 -4.53 12.66 -27.85
C VAL A 77 -5.84 13.41 -27.79
N ILE A 78 -6.59 13.42 -28.90
CA ILE A 78 -7.92 14.01 -28.97
C ILE A 78 -8.88 12.95 -29.51
N LEU A 79 -9.86 12.56 -28.69
CA LEU A 79 -10.92 11.63 -29.06
C LEU A 79 -12.26 12.38 -29.01
N LYS A 80 -12.96 12.41 -30.15
CA LYS A 80 -14.26 13.09 -30.28
C LYS A 80 -15.35 12.08 -30.59
N SER A 81 -16.44 12.17 -29.85
CA SER A 81 -17.72 11.51 -30.12
C SER A 81 -18.81 12.60 -30.21
N PRO A 82 -20.03 12.30 -30.69
CA PRO A 82 -21.10 13.30 -30.81
C PRO A 82 -21.36 14.08 -29.51
N ASP A 83 -21.33 13.39 -28.37
CA ASP A 83 -21.71 13.96 -27.06
C ASP A 83 -20.53 14.13 -26.10
N THR A 84 -19.31 13.74 -26.49
CA THR A 84 -18.14 13.74 -25.60
C THR A 84 -16.85 14.14 -26.30
N CYS A 85 -15.94 14.76 -25.56
CA CYS A 85 -14.62 15.10 -26.05
C CYS A 85 -13.57 14.81 -24.98
N LEU A 86 -12.59 13.96 -25.30
CA LEU A 86 -11.43 13.67 -24.45
C LEU A 86 -10.19 14.30 -25.08
N CYS A 87 -9.50 15.12 -24.31
CA CYS A 87 -8.23 15.73 -24.68
C CYS A 87 -7.17 15.38 -23.64
N LEU A 88 -6.16 14.61 -24.02
CA LEU A 88 -4.95 14.38 -23.23
C LEU A 88 -3.85 15.27 -23.80
N ASN A 89 -3.26 16.12 -22.96
CA ASN A 89 -2.13 16.97 -23.28
C ASN A 89 -1.02 16.78 -22.24
N GLY A 90 -0.03 15.97 -22.60
CA GLY A 90 0.92 15.42 -21.68
C GLY A 90 0.22 14.58 -20.62
N ASP A 91 0.42 14.93 -19.37
CA ASP A 91 -0.16 14.27 -18.19
C ASP A 91 -1.50 14.90 -17.74
N ASN A 92 -2.05 15.85 -18.50
CA ASN A 92 -3.33 16.49 -18.18
C ASN A 92 -4.42 15.97 -19.10
N LEU A 93 -5.44 15.34 -18.52
CA LEU A 93 -6.61 14.88 -19.25
C LEU A 93 -7.80 15.76 -18.94
N ILE A 94 -8.48 16.19 -19.99
CA ILE A 94 -9.76 16.89 -19.94
C ILE A 94 -10.81 16.01 -20.64
N TYR A 95 -11.95 15.81 -20.01
CA TYR A 95 -13.07 15.06 -20.56
C TYR A 95 -14.37 15.83 -20.41
N ASP A 96 -14.93 16.28 -21.53
CA ASP A 96 -16.22 16.94 -21.61
C ASP A 96 -17.32 15.93 -21.96
N PHE A 97 -18.44 15.97 -21.24
CA PHE A 97 -19.59 15.09 -21.44
C PHE A 97 -20.89 15.73 -20.94
N GLU A 98 -22.03 15.29 -21.48
CA GLU A 98 -23.34 15.61 -20.90
C GLU A 98 -23.56 14.78 -19.63
N CYS A 99 -24.03 15.39 -18.55
CA CYS A 99 -24.22 14.74 -17.26
C CYS A 99 -25.63 14.97 -16.74
N SER A 100 -26.35 13.87 -16.51
CA SER A 100 -27.77 13.86 -16.12
C SER A 100 -27.99 13.83 -14.62
N SER A 101 -27.00 13.40 -13.83
CA SER A 101 -27.15 13.20 -12.38
C SER A 101 -25.80 13.15 -11.66
N ILE A 102 -25.85 13.28 -10.33
CA ILE A 102 -24.67 13.13 -9.48
C ILE A 102 -24.10 11.71 -9.55
N GLN A 103 -24.95 10.68 -9.68
CA GLN A 103 -24.51 9.28 -9.79
C GLN A 103 -23.71 9.04 -11.08
N GLU A 104 -24.11 9.66 -12.19
CA GLU A 104 -23.35 9.60 -13.45
C GLU A 104 -22.00 10.31 -13.33
N LEU A 105 -21.95 11.47 -12.67
CA LEU A 105 -20.71 12.18 -12.39
C LEU A 105 -19.75 11.30 -11.56
N GLU A 106 -20.24 10.71 -10.46
CA GLU A 106 -19.45 9.80 -9.60
C GLU A 106 -18.96 8.57 -10.35
N GLY A 107 -19.83 7.96 -11.17
CA GLY A 107 -19.48 6.80 -12.00
C GLY A 107 -18.35 7.11 -12.98
N THR A 108 -18.44 8.25 -13.68
CA THR A 108 -17.41 8.72 -14.61
C THR A 108 -16.10 9.02 -13.89
N PHE A 109 -16.12 9.76 -12.78
CA PHE A 109 -14.90 10.04 -11.99
C PHE A 109 -14.25 8.75 -11.48
N THR A 110 -15.04 7.79 -10.99
CA THR A 110 -14.56 6.49 -10.52
C THR A 110 -13.89 5.70 -11.65
N ALA A 111 -14.50 5.67 -12.84
CA ALA A 111 -13.93 4.99 -14.01
C ALA A 111 -12.60 5.61 -14.42
N PHE A 112 -12.54 6.94 -14.54
CA PHE A 112 -11.35 7.65 -14.97
C PHE A 112 -10.22 7.65 -13.93
N LYS A 113 -10.55 7.68 -12.64
CA LYS A 113 -9.55 7.68 -11.57
C LYS A 113 -8.96 6.31 -11.32
N TRP A 114 -9.72 5.23 -11.52
CA TRP A 114 -9.32 3.89 -11.06
C TRP A 114 -9.22 2.86 -12.18
N ILE A 115 -10.13 2.89 -13.15
CA ILE A 115 -10.14 1.92 -14.24
C ILE A 115 -9.20 2.36 -15.35
N LEU A 116 -9.25 3.63 -15.76
CA LEU A 116 -8.39 4.14 -16.84
C LEU A 116 -6.89 3.94 -16.57
N PRO A 117 -6.33 4.27 -15.37
CA PRO A 117 -4.92 4.01 -15.13
C PRO A 117 -4.57 2.52 -15.17
N SER A 118 -5.47 1.66 -14.69
CA SER A 118 -5.31 0.21 -14.75
C SER A 118 -5.28 -0.30 -16.20
N LEU A 119 -6.13 0.25 -17.08
CA LEU A 119 -6.13 -0.06 -18.51
C LEU A 119 -4.87 0.46 -19.21
N LEU A 120 -4.40 1.65 -18.85
CA LEU A 120 -3.14 2.19 -19.37
C LEU A 120 -1.97 1.32 -18.92
N ASN A 121 -1.90 0.92 -17.66
CA ASN A 121 -0.82 0.10 -17.11
C ASN A 121 -0.57 -1.23 -17.86
N ILE A 122 -1.53 -1.73 -18.65
CA ILE A 122 -1.32 -2.90 -19.52
C ILE A 122 -0.19 -2.67 -20.53
N ASN A 123 -0.03 -1.44 -21.04
CA ASN A 123 0.92 -1.11 -22.10
C ASN A 123 2.06 -0.20 -21.64
N PHE A 124 2.08 0.16 -20.36
CA PHE A 124 3.02 1.12 -19.79
C PHE A 124 3.98 0.41 -18.82
N SER A 125 5.26 0.76 -18.86
CA SER A 125 6.26 0.15 -17.96
C SER A 125 6.25 0.79 -16.58
N ASP A 126 5.86 2.06 -16.52
CA ASP A 126 5.65 2.82 -15.30
C ASP A 126 4.13 2.96 -15.09
N PRO A 127 3.57 2.45 -13.97
CA PRO A 127 2.13 2.42 -13.75
C PRO A 127 1.60 3.85 -13.60
N PRO A 128 0.69 4.32 -14.48
CA PRO A 128 0.10 5.62 -14.30
C PRO A 128 -0.76 5.64 -13.03
N ILE A 129 -0.66 6.72 -12.29
CA ILE A 129 -1.59 7.09 -11.21
C ILE A 129 -2.22 8.41 -11.56
N VAL A 130 -3.36 8.72 -10.95
CA VAL A 130 -3.91 10.07 -10.99
C VAL A 130 -3.51 10.75 -9.68
N GLU A 131 -2.91 11.93 -9.74
CA GLU A 131 -2.56 12.71 -8.55
C GLU A 131 -3.81 13.40 -8.00
N TYR A 132 -4.47 14.20 -8.83
CA TYR A 132 -5.70 14.89 -8.48
C TYR A 132 -6.75 14.82 -9.58
N ALA A 133 -8.00 15.03 -9.17
CA ALA A 133 -9.16 15.11 -10.04
C ALA A 133 -9.99 16.33 -9.63
N ARG A 134 -10.38 17.13 -10.62
CA ARG A 134 -11.25 18.30 -10.43
C ARG A 134 -12.17 18.43 -11.63
N GLY A 135 -13.06 19.41 -11.62
CA GLY A 135 -13.93 19.61 -12.75
C GLY A 135 -14.97 20.69 -12.53
N ARG A 136 -15.98 20.66 -13.38
CA ARG A 136 -17.16 21.51 -13.25
C ARG A 136 -18.42 20.86 -13.82
N VAL A 137 -19.57 21.22 -13.28
CA VAL A 137 -20.90 20.95 -13.84
C VAL A 137 -21.58 22.29 -14.12
N GLY A 138 -21.75 22.64 -15.40
CA GLY A 138 -22.15 23.98 -15.80
C GLY A 138 -21.13 25.03 -15.34
N LYS A 139 -21.52 25.87 -14.37
CA LYS A 139 -20.64 26.88 -13.75
C LYS A 139 -19.98 26.40 -12.45
N ALA A 140 -20.57 25.40 -11.80
CA ALA A 140 -20.14 24.90 -10.50
C ALA A 140 -18.83 24.13 -10.61
N LYS A 141 -17.74 24.75 -10.18
CA LYS A 141 -16.42 24.12 -10.08
C LYS A 141 -16.32 23.29 -8.82
N PHE A 142 -15.58 22.19 -8.89
CA PHE A 142 -15.37 21.32 -7.74
C PHE A 142 -14.00 20.64 -7.77
N ARG A 143 -13.55 20.22 -6.59
CA ARG A 143 -12.43 19.29 -6.43
C ARG A 143 -12.96 17.96 -5.93
N TRP A 144 -12.42 16.86 -6.46
CA TRP A 144 -12.75 15.52 -5.97
C TRP A 144 -11.67 15.07 -4.99
N GLU A 145 -11.91 15.41 -3.74
CA GLU A 145 -10.95 15.26 -2.65
C GLU A 145 -11.47 14.26 -1.62
N HIS A 146 -10.58 13.81 -0.75
CA HIS A 146 -10.97 12.96 0.35
C HIS A 146 -11.77 13.76 1.38
N LEU A 147 -12.69 13.09 2.07
CA LEU A 147 -13.39 13.71 3.19
C LEU A 147 -12.42 13.96 4.36
N ALA A 148 -12.27 15.21 4.76
CA ALA A 148 -11.32 15.63 5.80
C ALA A 148 -11.52 14.90 7.14
N ASP A 149 -12.76 14.59 7.53
CA ASP A 149 -13.07 13.90 8.80
C ASP A 149 -12.58 12.44 8.83
N GLU A 150 -12.27 11.86 7.67
CA GLU A 150 -11.70 10.52 7.55
C GLU A 150 -10.16 10.55 7.61
N TRP A 151 -9.56 11.74 7.56
CA TRP A 151 -8.12 11.90 7.64
C TRP A 151 -7.69 11.88 9.10
N ARG A 152 -6.89 10.88 9.41
CA ARG A 152 -6.12 10.85 10.65
C ARG A 152 -4.66 10.88 10.29
N VAL A 153 -4.00 11.92 10.74
CA VAL A 153 -2.56 12.05 10.60
C VAL A 153 -1.97 11.82 11.99
N SER A 154 -1.43 10.63 12.20
CA SER A 154 -0.65 10.34 13.39
C SER A 154 0.80 10.74 13.13
N MET A 155 1.28 11.77 13.83
CA MET A 155 2.68 12.15 13.80
C MET A 155 3.32 11.83 15.14
N ARG A 156 4.37 11.02 15.12
CA ARG A 156 5.21 10.85 16.31
C ARG A 156 6.15 12.04 16.41
N THR A 157 6.01 12.83 17.47
CA THR A 157 6.99 13.86 17.81
C THR A 157 8.21 13.21 18.46
N ILE A 158 9.40 13.64 18.05
CA ILE A 158 10.67 13.11 18.54
C ILE A 158 11.71 14.24 18.58
N THR A 159 12.52 14.26 19.63
CA THR A 159 13.68 15.16 19.74
C THR A 159 14.94 14.49 19.20
N ALA A 160 15.98 15.26 18.89
CA ALA A 160 17.27 14.71 18.46
C ALA A 160 17.84 13.71 19.47
N ASN A 161 17.81 14.04 20.76
CA ASN A 161 18.28 13.15 21.83
C ASN A 161 17.50 11.82 21.87
N GLN A 162 16.17 11.85 21.71
CA GLN A 162 15.38 10.60 21.65
C GLN A 162 15.72 9.76 20.41
N LEU A 163 16.03 10.39 19.28
CA LEU A 163 16.45 9.68 18.08
C LEU A 163 17.81 8.99 18.28
N GLU A 164 18.77 9.69 18.89
CA GLU A 164 20.07 9.12 19.27
C GLU A 164 19.90 7.95 20.24
N GLN A 165 19.02 8.08 21.24
CA GLN A 165 18.71 7.00 22.18
C GLN A 165 18.10 5.78 21.47
N HIS A 166 17.17 5.97 20.53
CA HIS A 166 16.64 4.84 19.75
C HIS A 166 17.70 4.15 18.92
N PHE A 167 18.63 4.92 18.31
CA PHE A 167 19.73 4.36 17.54
C PHE A 167 20.70 3.57 18.44
N ALA A 168 21.10 4.15 19.58
CA ALA A 168 21.95 3.49 20.56
C ALA A 168 21.33 2.17 21.05
N PHE A 169 20.06 2.20 21.44
CA PHE A 169 19.32 1.00 21.87
C PHE A 169 19.27 -0.09 20.78
N ALA A 170 19.01 0.28 19.52
CA ALA A 170 19.01 -0.68 18.42
C ALA A 170 20.38 -1.33 18.21
N PHE A 171 21.47 -0.55 18.38
CA PHE A 171 22.83 -1.06 18.28
C PHE A 171 23.19 -1.98 19.46
N GLU A 172 22.81 -1.62 20.68
CA GLU A 172 23.03 -2.41 21.90
C GLU A 172 22.32 -3.78 21.85
N ILE A 173 21.15 -3.84 21.21
CA ILE A 173 20.39 -5.08 21.06
C ILE A 173 20.89 -5.95 19.91
N LEU A 174 21.54 -5.37 18.90
CA LEU A 174 21.98 -6.11 17.70
C LEU A 174 22.70 -7.45 17.99
N PRO A 175 23.57 -7.56 19.03
CA PRO A 175 24.22 -8.82 19.37
C PRO A 175 23.28 -10.00 19.68
N ILE A 176 22.02 -9.77 20.09
CA ILE A 176 21.07 -10.88 20.33
C ILE A 176 20.77 -11.68 19.06
N PHE A 177 21.03 -11.11 17.87
CA PHE A 177 20.82 -11.76 16.57
C PHE A 177 22.08 -12.44 16.01
N ASN A 178 23.24 -12.28 16.66
CA ASN A 178 24.50 -12.84 16.19
C ASN A 178 24.45 -14.37 16.12
N GLY A 179 25.07 -14.92 15.08
CA GLY A 179 25.11 -16.37 14.84
C GLY A 179 23.72 -16.99 14.67
N PHE A 180 22.73 -16.19 14.27
CA PHE A 180 21.34 -16.60 14.12
C PHE A 180 20.66 -17.12 15.40
N LYS A 181 21.18 -16.75 16.57
CA LYS A 181 20.42 -16.84 17.82
C LYS A 181 19.21 -15.92 17.64
N ASN A 182 17.98 -16.38 17.86
CA ASN A 182 16.74 -15.60 17.65
C ASN A 182 16.27 -15.34 16.20
N ARG A 183 16.46 -16.29 15.25
CA ARG A 183 15.92 -16.19 13.87
C ARG A 183 14.43 -15.81 13.79
N ARG A 184 13.57 -16.37 14.65
CA ARG A 184 12.12 -16.05 14.65
C ARG A 184 11.87 -14.58 14.96
N LEU A 185 12.55 -14.04 15.97
CA LEU A 185 12.43 -12.62 16.32
C LEU A 185 12.92 -11.73 15.18
N ALA A 186 14.05 -12.07 14.56
CA ALA A 186 14.56 -11.34 13.39
C ALA A 186 13.57 -11.37 12.21
N ALA A 187 12.96 -12.52 11.93
CA ALA A 187 11.95 -12.65 10.88
C ALA A 187 10.68 -11.83 11.19
N ALA A 188 10.19 -11.87 12.43
CA ALA A 188 9.05 -11.07 12.86
C ALA A 188 9.36 -9.57 12.74
N LEU A 189 10.52 -9.10 13.17
CA LEU A 189 10.96 -7.71 12.98
C LEU A 189 11.04 -7.31 11.50
N ALA A 190 11.50 -8.20 10.62
CA ALA A 190 11.54 -7.95 9.19
C ALA A 190 10.14 -7.77 8.57
N TYR A 191 9.17 -8.59 9.00
CA TYR A 191 7.77 -8.42 8.59
C TYR A 191 7.16 -7.14 9.15
N PHE A 192 7.44 -6.80 10.40
CA PHE A 192 7.00 -5.53 10.98
C PHE A 192 7.58 -4.33 10.23
N HIS A 193 8.87 -4.33 9.96
CA HIS A 193 9.51 -3.29 9.14
C HIS A 193 8.89 -3.19 7.74
N THR A 194 8.52 -4.33 7.13
CA THR A 194 7.82 -4.34 5.84
C THR A 194 6.44 -3.70 5.94
N ALA A 195 5.66 -4.00 6.98
CA ALA A 195 4.37 -3.36 7.25
C ALA A 195 4.52 -1.83 7.35
N MET A 196 5.53 -1.35 8.08
CA MET A 196 5.81 0.08 8.22
C MET A 196 6.22 0.74 6.92
N ARG A 197 6.95 0.03 6.05
CA ARG A 197 7.29 0.58 4.74
C ARG A 197 6.08 0.69 3.83
N LEU A 198 5.20 -0.31 3.86
CA LEU A 198 3.97 -0.32 3.08
C LEU A 198 2.99 0.76 3.50
N SER A 199 2.87 1.05 4.81
CA SER A 199 2.00 2.13 5.28
C SER A 199 2.48 3.52 4.86
N VAL A 200 3.76 3.68 4.55
CA VAL A 200 4.36 4.97 4.16
C VAL A 200 4.56 5.11 2.64
N CYS A 201 4.76 4.02 1.90
CA CYS A 201 5.10 4.10 0.48
C CYS A 201 3.90 4.20 -0.47
N GLY A 202 2.66 4.08 0.03
CA GLY A 202 1.46 4.30 -0.77
C GLY A 202 1.22 5.79 -1.04
N ASP A 203 0.57 6.08 -2.15
CA ASP A 203 0.12 7.44 -2.52
C ASP A 203 -1.15 7.84 -1.76
N SER A 204 -1.79 6.89 -1.08
CA SER A 204 -2.89 7.15 -0.18
C SER A 204 -2.80 6.32 1.11
N PRO A 205 -3.35 6.82 2.23
CA PRO A 205 -3.40 6.05 3.46
C PRO A 205 -4.10 4.72 3.19
N TRP A 206 -3.53 3.62 3.70
CA TRP A 206 -4.13 2.29 3.60
C TRP A 206 -4.22 1.72 2.17
N GLU A 207 -3.48 2.25 1.20
CA GLU A 207 -3.38 1.65 -0.13
C GLU A 207 -2.92 0.17 -0.07
N PHE A 208 -1.95 -0.12 0.80
CA PHE A 208 -1.44 -1.47 1.06
C PHE A 208 -1.97 -2.05 2.38
N MET A 209 -3.23 -1.77 2.73
CA MET A 209 -3.83 -2.18 4.01
C MET A 209 -3.79 -3.69 4.22
N ALA A 210 -4.19 -4.46 3.21
CA ALA A 210 -4.29 -5.91 3.32
C ALA A 210 -2.92 -6.55 3.53
N GLU A 211 -1.90 -6.07 2.81
CA GLU A 211 -0.51 -6.48 2.97
C GLU A 211 0.03 -6.07 4.34
N THR A 212 -0.32 -4.88 4.83
CA THR A 212 0.06 -4.41 6.17
C THR A 212 -0.52 -5.34 7.25
N ILE A 213 -1.81 -5.65 7.18
CA ILE A 213 -2.50 -6.62 8.07
C ILE A 213 -1.84 -8.00 7.99
N LEU A 214 -1.56 -8.49 6.78
CA LEU A 214 -0.89 -9.78 6.56
C LEU A 214 0.49 -9.80 7.24
N ASN A 215 1.26 -8.73 7.15
CA ASN A 215 2.57 -8.64 7.78
C ASN A 215 2.47 -8.58 9.31
N TYR A 216 1.51 -7.86 9.89
CA TYR A 216 1.25 -7.91 11.34
C TYR A 216 0.84 -9.30 11.81
N ALA A 217 -0.04 -9.98 11.07
CA ALA A 217 -0.45 -11.34 11.39
C ALA A 217 0.74 -12.31 11.33
N LYS A 218 1.63 -12.18 10.33
CA LYS A 218 2.87 -12.97 10.25
C LYS A 218 3.80 -12.73 11.44
N CYS A 219 3.89 -11.50 11.95
CA CYS A 219 4.67 -11.22 13.16
C CYS A 219 4.14 -12.06 14.34
N LEU A 220 2.83 -12.03 14.58
CA LEU A 220 2.17 -12.81 15.63
C LEU A 220 2.37 -14.32 15.45
N ASP A 221 2.14 -14.84 14.24
CA ASP A 221 2.34 -16.25 13.92
C ASP A 221 3.79 -16.68 14.20
N ILE A 222 4.75 -15.90 13.74
CA ILE A 222 6.17 -16.21 13.92
C ILE A 222 6.57 -16.11 15.39
N LEU A 223 6.04 -15.19 16.17
CA LEU A 223 6.42 -15.04 17.57
C LEU A 223 5.86 -16.18 18.43
N PHE A 224 4.59 -16.54 18.24
CA PHE A 224 3.86 -17.30 19.26
C PHE A 224 3.30 -18.64 18.80
N VAL A 225 2.93 -18.78 17.52
CA VAL A 225 2.19 -19.96 17.05
C VAL A 225 3.10 -21.18 16.97
N LYS A 226 2.60 -22.29 17.49
CA LYS A 226 3.30 -23.59 17.61
C LYS A 226 2.41 -24.77 17.20
N SER A 227 1.10 -24.60 17.28
CA SER A 227 0.08 -25.60 17.02
C SER A 227 -0.91 -25.13 15.93
N GLU A 228 -1.91 -25.96 15.64
CA GLU A 228 -3.03 -25.60 14.76
C GLU A 228 -4.01 -24.64 15.43
N ASN A 229 -3.99 -24.51 16.76
CA ASN A 229 -4.82 -23.57 17.49
C ASN A 229 -4.13 -22.21 17.62
N THR A 230 -3.99 -21.53 16.49
CA THR A 230 -3.28 -20.24 16.33
C THR A 230 -3.65 -19.20 17.39
N ARG A 231 -4.95 -19.03 17.69
CA ARG A 231 -5.41 -17.98 18.61
C ARG A 231 -5.08 -18.28 20.06
N GLU A 232 -5.13 -19.54 20.46
CA GLU A 232 -4.78 -19.92 21.84
C GLU A 232 -3.29 -19.78 22.10
N ASP A 233 -2.44 -20.18 21.14
CA ASP A 233 -1.00 -19.97 21.23
C ASP A 233 -0.65 -18.48 21.40
N LEU A 234 -1.40 -17.59 20.72
CA LEU A 234 -1.23 -16.15 20.85
C LEU A 234 -1.59 -15.64 22.23
N ARG A 235 -2.73 -16.06 22.80
CA ARG A 235 -3.12 -15.69 24.16
C ARG A 235 -2.07 -16.09 25.18
N VAL A 236 -1.62 -17.35 25.13
CA VAL A 236 -0.59 -17.85 26.04
C VAL A 236 0.70 -17.06 25.89
N GLY A 237 1.13 -16.81 24.65
CA GLY A 237 2.34 -16.04 24.35
C GLY A 237 2.30 -14.60 24.85
N LEU A 238 1.20 -13.90 24.62
CA LEU A 238 1.00 -12.50 25.02
C LEU A 238 0.81 -12.37 26.54
N LYS A 239 0.08 -13.29 27.19
CA LYS A 239 -0.03 -13.34 28.66
C LYS A 239 1.34 -13.50 29.32
N ALA A 240 2.21 -14.34 28.75
CA ALA A 240 3.58 -14.51 29.26
C ALA A 240 4.43 -13.23 29.15
N LEU A 241 4.03 -12.26 28.31
CA LEU A 241 4.64 -10.94 28.20
C LEU A 241 3.98 -9.88 29.09
N GLY A 242 2.92 -10.24 29.81
CA GLY A 242 2.23 -9.37 30.76
C GLY A 242 1.06 -8.56 30.18
N TYR A 243 0.58 -8.89 28.97
CA TYR A 243 -0.63 -8.29 28.42
C TYR A 243 -1.89 -8.82 29.11
N THR A 244 -2.88 -7.95 29.29
CA THR A 244 -4.19 -8.32 29.84
C THR A 244 -5.07 -9.01 28.78
N ASP A 245 -6.11 -9.72 29.23
CA ASP A 245 -7.08 -10.35 28.30
C ASP A 245 -7.76 -9.33 27.38
N GLU A 246 -8.04 -8.12 27.91
CA GLU A 246 -8.62 -7.03 27.14
C GLU A 246 -7.68 -6.53 26.03
N GLU A 247 -6.39 -6.33 26.34
CA GLU A 247 -5.39 -5.94 25.33
C GLU A 247 -5.19 -7.04 24.28
N ILE A 248 -5.21 -8.31 24.69
CA ILE A 248 -5.01 -9.44 23.77
C ILE A 248 -6.16 -9.51 22.75
N GLU A 249 -7.40 -9.53 23.25
CA GLU A 249 -8.60 -9.64 22.41
C GLU A 249 -8.92 -8.34 21.66
N GLY A 250 -8.53 -7.18 22.21
CA GLY A 250 -8.76 -5.87 21.62
C GLY A 250 -7.73 -5.48 20.58
N ASP A 251 -6.43 -5.74 20.82
CA ASP A 251 -5.33 -5.20 20.01
C ASP A 251 -4.66 -6.22 19.08
N PHE A 252 -4.64 -7.53 19.44
CA PHE A 252 -3.82 -8.51 18.72
C PHE A 252 -4.64 -9.57 17.98
N ILE A 253 -5.63 -10.17 18.65
CA ILE A 253 -6.49 -11.19 18.04
C ILE A 253 -7.21 -10.68 16.79
N PRO A 254 -7.74 -9.43 16.72
CA PRO A 254 -8.46 -8.98 15.54
C PRO A 254 -7.58 -8.94 14.29
N ILE A 255 -6.26 -8.72 14.39
CA ILE A 255 -5.33 -8.82 13.24
C ILE A 255 -5.39 -10.20 12.58
N THR A 256 -5.44 -11.26 13.38
CA THR A 256 -5.49 -12.63 12.84
C THR A 256 -6.81 -12.93 12.13
N ILE A 257 -7.91 -12.38 12.66
CA ILE A 257 -9.24 -12.49 12.06
C ILE A 257 -9.29 -11.68 10.77
N LEU A 258 -8.88 -10.41 10.82
CA LEU A 258 -8.85 -9.48 9.68
C LEU A 258 -8.05 -10.05 8.52
N ARG A 259 -6.89 -10.67 8.76
CA ARG A 259 -6.10 -11.35 7.71
C ARG A 259 -6.96 -12.29 6.85
N SER A 260 -7.87 -13.05 7.45
CA SER A 260 -8.75 -13.99 6.73
C SER A 260 -9.92 -13.29 6.02
N CYS A 261 -10.26 -12.07 6.45
CA CYS A 261 -11.31 -11.25 5.86
C CYS A 261 -10.81 -10.43 4.67
N VAL A 262 -9.57 -9.92 4.74
CA VAL A 262 -8.92 -9.02 3.75
C VAL A 262 -7.91 -9.75 2.85
N ASP A 263 -7.90 -11.07 2.88
CA ASP A 263 -6.81 -11.90 2.34
C ASP A 263 -6.40 -11.56 0.90
N VAL A 264 -5.16 -11.09 0.75
CA VAL A 264 -4.52 -10.76 -0.54
C VAL A 264 -4.42 -12.01 -1.44
N ALA A 265 -4.34 -13.21 -0.86
CA ALA A 265 -4.19 -14.45 -1.62
C ALA A 265 -5.49 -14.88 -2.33
N HIS A 266 -6.65 -14.43 -1.86
CA HIS A 266 -7.94 -14.76 -2.45
C HIS A 266 -8.64 -13.46 -2.83
N PRO A 267 -8.61 -13.04 -4.10
CA PRO A 267 -9.20 -11.77 -4.50
C PRO A 267 -10.68 -11.74 -4.13
N ARG A 268 -11.02 -10.97 -3.09
CA ARG A 268 -12.40 -10.73 -2.66
C ARG A 268 -12.78 -9.34 -3.09
N VAL A 269 -13.77 -9.20 -3.95
CA VAL A 269 -14.37 -7.89 -4.31
C VAL A 269 -15.34 -7.46 -3.20
N ALA A 270 -14.90 -7.51 -1.94
CA ALA A 270 -15.71 -7.14 -0.81
C ALA A 270 -15.91 -5.61 -0.81
N ILE A 271 -17.16 -5.17 -0.71
CA ILE A 271 -17.52 -3.77 -0.50
C ILE A 271 -17.80 -3.62 0.99
N TYR A 272 -16.93 -2.89 1.70
CA TYR A 272 -17.14 -2.59 3.10
C TYR A 272 -18.12 -1.42 3.25
N LYS A 273 -18.90 -1.42 4.33
CA LYS A 273 -19.65 -0.23 4.72
C LYS A 273 -18.67 0.84 5.18
N ARG A 274 -19.03 2.09 4.93
CA ARG A 274 -18.22 3.25 5.28
C ARG A 274 -17.88 3.30 6.77
N ASP A 275 -18.86 3.11 7.64
CA ASP A 275 -18.66 3.18 9.08
C ASP A 275 -17.72 2.07 9.58
N ASP A 276 -17.82 0.86 9.01
CA ASP A 276 -16.96 -0.27 9.34
C ASP A 276 -15.48 0.01 8.95
N LEU A 277 -15.27 0.66 7.79
CA LEU A 277 -13.93 1.07 7.35
C LEU A 277 -13.31 2.11 8.26
N GLN A 278 -14.11 3.08 8.73
CA GLN A 278 -13.63 4.10 9.66
C GLN A 278 -13.21 3.48 11.00
N VAL A 279 -13.93 2.46 11.48
CA VAL A 279 -13.52 1.69 12.65
C VAL A 279 -12.21 0.95 12.38
N LEU A 280 -12.10 0.30 11.22
CA LEU A 280 -10.89 -0.43 10.84
C LEU A 280 -9.65 0.47 10.75
N TYR A 281 -9.74 1.65 10.13
CA TYR A 281 -8.61 2.57 10.05
C TYR A 281 -8.14 3.02 11.43
N ARG A 282 -9.08 3.38 12.32
CA ARG A 282 -8.74 3.78 13.70
C ARG A 282 -8.06 2.64 14.43
N TYR A 283 -8.56 1.42 14.25
CA TYR A 283 -7.95 0.24 14.84
C TYR A 283 -6.52 0.03 14.31
N LEU A 284 -6.28 0.13 13.01
CA LEU A 284 -4.96 -0.08 12.42
C LEU A 284 -3.94 1.03 12.75
N ASP A 285 -4.38 2.28 12.93
CA ASP A 285 -3.52 3.34 13.46
C ASP A 285 -3.04 3.01 14.87
N LEU A 286 -3.94 2.52 15.73
CA LEU A 286 -3.62 2.13 17.11
C LEU A 286 -2.75 0.88 17.18
N VAL A 287 -3.03 -0.10 16.31
CA VAL A 287 -2.35 -1.40 16.34
C VAL A 287 -0.85 -1.26 16.05
N GLU A 288 -0.45 -0.30 15.21
CA GLU A 288 0.96 -0.04 14.97
C GLU A 288 1.70 0.24 16.30
N VAL A 289 1.13 1.11 17.14
CA VAL A 289 1.71 1.47 18.45
C VAL A 289 1.83 0.24 19.35
N LYS A 290 0.82 -0.63 19.32
CA LYS A 290 0.80 -1.88 20.09
C LYS A 290 1.85 -2.89 19.61
N PHE A 291 2.09 -2.98 18.31
CA PHE A 291 3.20 -3.80 17.78
C PHE A 291 4.57 -3.22 18.13
N ARG A 292 4.74 -1.90 18.17
CA ARG A 292 5.98 -1.27 18.64
C ARG A 292 6.26 -1.63 20.11
N ASP A 293 5.25 -1.51 20.97
CA ASP A 293 5.33 -1.93 22.38
C ASP A 293 5.66 -3.43 22.51
N LEU A 294 4.98 -4.28 21.72
CA LEU A 294 5.22 -5.72 21.70
C LEU A 294 6.68 -6.06 21.39
N PHE A 295 7.24 -5.49 20.32
CA PHE A 295 8.62 -5.73 19.96
C PHE A 295 9.58 -5.16 21.01
N GLN A 296 9.31 -3.98 21.56
CA GLN A 296 10.15 -3.41 22.62
C GLN A 296 10.20 -4.32 23.85
N LYS A 297 9.05 -4.80 24.33
CA LYS A 297 8.97 -5.74 25.46
C LYS A 297 9.71 -7.05 25.18
N ILE A 298 9.51 -7.64 24.00
CA ILE A 298 10.19 -8.89 23.63
C ILE A 298 11.69 -8.68 23.54
N LEU A 299 12.16 -7.59 22.92
CA LEU A 299 13.58 -7.31 22.78
C LEU A 299 14.28 -7.15 24.14
N ILE A 300 13.68 -6.39 25.06
CA ILE A 300 14.19 -6.21 26.43
C ILE A 300 14.27 -7.58 27.13
N LYS A 301 13.18 -8.36 27.11
CA LYS A 301 13.12 -9.66 27.79
C LYS A 301 14.01 -10.74 27.17
N VAL A 302 14.30 -10.65 25.87
CA VAL A 302 15.25 -11.55 25.21
C VAL A 302 16.68 -11.14 25.54
N GLN A 303 16.96 -9.84 25.61
CA GLN A 303 18.26 -9.30 25.97
C GLN A 303 18.63 -9.63 27.41
N ASP A 304 17.68 -9.52 28.36
CA ASP A 304 17.90 -9.86 29.77
C ASP A 304 17.82 -11.37 30.07
N GLY A 305 17.42 -12.18 29.08
CA GLY A 305 17.29 -13.63 29.18
C GLY A 305 16.02 -14.13 29.88
N SER A 306 15.11 -13.24 30.29
CA SER A 306 13.82 -13.60 30.93
C SER A 306 12.79 -14.17 29.95
N TYR A 307 13.03 -14.06 28.65
CA TYR A 307 12.17 -14.64 27.62
C TYR A 307 12.98 -15.32 26.52
N VAL A 308 12.58 -16.55 26.17
CA VAL A 308 13.21 -17.34 25.11
C VAL A 308 12.16 -17.73 24.09
N LEU A 309 12.33 -17.31 22.84
CA LEU A 309 11.46 -17.74 21.76
C LEU A 309 11.68 -19.22 21.47
N ALA A 310 10.58 -19.95 21.25
CA ALA A 310 10.66 -21.35 20.85
C ALA A 310 11.45 -21.48 19.54
N LYS A 311 12.36 -22.46 19.45
CA LYS A 311 13.08 -22.73 18.20
C LYS A 311 12.06 -22.99 17.08
N GLY A 312 12.26 -22.36 15.92
CA GLY A 312 11.40 -22.60 14.76
C GLY A 312 11.52 -24.06 14.30
N LYS A 313 10.47 -24.58 13.66
CA LYS A 313 10.63 -25.77 12.81
C LYS A 313 11.73 -25.47 11.77
N SER A 314 12.43 -26.50 11.31
CA SER A 314 13.56 -26.41 10.35
C SER A 314 13.37 -25.30 9.30
N VAL A 315 14.44 -24.58 8.99
CA VAL A 315 14.47 -23.52 7.96
C VAL A 315 14.29 -24.10 6.53
N SER A 316 14.40 -25.41 6.38
CA SER A 316 14.12 -26.09 5.12
C SER A 316 12.62 -26.11 4.82
N LEU A 317 12.27 -25.96 3.55
CA LEU A 317 10.94 -26.36 3.08
C LEU A 317 10.69 -27.82 3.47
N ASP A 318 9.44 -28.16 3.78
CA ASP A 318 9.07 -29.57 3.87
C ASP A 318 9.28 -30.25 2.51
N THR A 319 9.53 -31.56 2.54
CA THR A 319 9.91 -32.34 1.35
C THR A 319 8.89 -32.20 0.21
N ASP A 320 7.61 -32.05 0.53
CA ASP A 320 6.55 -31.96 -0.47
C ASP A 320 6.52 -30.57 -1.12
N LYS A 321 6.67 -29.50 -0.35
CA LYS A 321 6.86 -28.13 -0.89
C LYS A 321 8.14 -28.02 -1.70
N GLN A 322 9.24 -28.65 -1.27
CA GLN A 322 10.49 -28.66 -2.02
C GLN A 322 10.30 -29.35 -3.39
N LYS A 323 9.70 -30.54 -3.43
CA LYS A 323 9.38 -31.24 -4.69
C LYS A 323 8.49 -30.40 -5.60
N GLY A 324 7.48 -29.73 -5.03
CA GLY A 324 6.62 -28.81 -5.78
C GLY A 324 7.39 -27.65 -6.41
N MET A 325 8.30 -27.03 -5.65
CA MET A 325 9.17 -25.96 -6.12
C MET A 325 10.12 -26.45 -7.21
N ASP A 326 10.76 -27.60 -7.03
CA ASP A 326 11.71 -28.16 -7.99
C ASP A 326 11.02 -28.46 -9.33
N LYS A 327 9.81 -29.03 -9.29
CA LYS A 327 8.98 -29.26 -10.48
C LYS A 327 8.64 -27.95 -11.19
N LEU A 328 8.26 -26.91 -10.45
CA LEU A 328 7.94 -25.60 -11.00
C LEU A 328 9.17 -24.94 -11.64
N ILE A 329 10.32 -24.97 -10.98
CA ILE A 329 11.59 -24.44 -11.51
C ILE A 329 11.97 -25.16 -12.80
N LYS A 330 11.83 -26.49 -12.84
CA LYS A 330 12.08 -27.26 -14.07
C LYS A 330 11.19 -26.80 -15.22
N GLN A 331 9.90 -26.58 -14.97
CA GLN A 331 8.98 -26.07 -15.99
C GLN A 331 9.32 -24.65 -16.45
N MET A 332 9.70 -23.76 -15.52
CA MET A 332 10.13 -22.40 -15.85
C MET A 332 11.39 -22.40 -16.72
N LYS A 333 12.38 -23.26 -16.42
CA LYS A 333 13.60 -23.39 -17.23
C LYS A 333 13.31 -23.79 -18.68
N ILE A 334 12.37 -24.72 -18.89
CA ILE A 334 11.95 -25.16 -20.24
C ILE A 334 11.30 -24.01 -21.04
N ARG A 335 10.62 -23.06 -20.38
CA ARG A 335 9.99 -21.92 -21.06
C ARG A 335 10.96 -20.78 -21.39
N LEU A 336 12.07 -20.71 -20.65
CA LEU A 336 13.09 -19.66 -20.81
C LEU A 336 14.22 -20.07 -21.76
N SER A 337 14.38 -21.38 -22.00
CA SER A 337 15.22 -21.95 -23.07
C SER A 337 14.48 -21.95 -24.39
#